data_AF-R7JAH4-F1
#
_entry.id   AF-R7JAH4-F1
#
_cell.length_a   1.000
_cell.length_b   1.000
_cell.length_c   1.000
_cell.angle_alpha   90.00
_cell.angle_beta   90.00
_cell.angle_gamma   90.00
#
_symmetry.space_group_name_H-M   'P 1'
#
loop_
_entity.id
_entity.type
_entity.pdbx_description
1 polymer ?
#
loop_
_entity_poly.entity_id
_entity_poly.type
_entity_poly.pdbx_seq_one_letter_code
_entity_poly.pdbx_strand_id
1 'polypeptide(L)'
;MSDDKKLQGISPLRPNSVKLPDFKLELPIFKPVFNFKKEAERVKEKNISQELHDSWSNVVPKLSQKFFNELTAMSKRLNCNPEDLAALMFRESRFDPKANGGNYYGLIQMDEASLNAAVQHDFKTEGENCKLDKNITMEKYINLPREEQLKYAEAYLKFRIDEKHLTGKKLSGGQLWTLIKRPASINNPKFVKKIQQKIDSIKEIPLKYETPFSIRRVD
;
A
#
# COMPACT_ATOMS: atom_id res chain seq x y z
N MET A 1 33.69 58.84 -73.68
CA MET A 1 34.29 57.53 -74.00
C MET A 1 34.13 56.69 -72.74
N SER A 2 33.34 55.64 -72.61
CA SER A 2 32.47 54.78 -73.43
C SER A 2 31.75 53.92 -72.38
N ASP A 3 30.53 53.39 -72.49
CA ASP A 3 29.46 53.45 -73.46
C ASP A 3 28.19 53.00 -72.72
N ASP A 4 27.06 53.54 -73.17
CA ASP A 4 25.70 53.12 -72.82
C ASP A 4 25.49 51.60 -72.94
N LYS A 5 24.59 51.04 -72.12
CA LYS A 5 23.54 50.17 -72.66
C LYS A 5 22.33 50.02 -71.74
N LYS A 6 21.23 50.57 -72.27
CA LYS A 6 19.82 50.36 -71.92
C LYS A 6 19.51 48.87 -71.70
N LEU A 7 18.85 48.56 -70.59
CA LEU A 7 18.11 47.31 -70.42
C LEU A 7 16.75 47.46 -71.12
N GLN A 8 16.61 46.84 -72.29
CA GLN A 8 15.33 46.53 -72.90
C GLN A 8 14.85 45.15 -72.42
N GLY A 9 13.53 45.03 -72.28
CA GLY A 9 12.85 44.01 -71.50
C GLY A 9 12.88 42.59 -72.06
N ILE A 10 12.44 41.66 -71.21
CA ILE A 10 12.04 40.31 -71.60
C ILE A 10 10.75 39.94 -70.85
N SER A 11 9.78 39.54 -71.66
CA SER A 11 8.37 39.20 -71.49
C SER A 11 8.01 38.17 -70.40
N PRO A 12 6.73 38.10 -69.98
CA PRO A 12 6.28 37.12 -68.98
C PRO A 12 6.17 35.71 -69.59
N LEU A 13 6.78 34.72 -68.93
CA LEU A 13 6.67 33.32 -69.32
C LEU A 13 5.30 32.75 -68.89
N ARG A 14 4.58 32.20 -69.88
CA ARG A 14 3.25 31.57 -69.74
C ARG A 14 3.33 30.32 -68.83
N PRO A 15 2.28 30.04 -68.03
CA PRO A 15 2.18 28.78 -67.32
C PRO A 15 1.73 27.71 -68.31
N ASN A 16 2.50 26.64 -68.48
CA ASN A 16 2.07 25.27 -68.82
C ASN A 16 3.19 24.51 -69.53
N SER A 17 3.97 23.73 -68.77
CA SER A 17 4.36 22.37 -69.13
C SER A 17 5.39 21.83 -68.12
N VAL A 18 4.93 21.40 -66.94
CA VAL A 18 5.69 20.43 -66.15
C VAL A 18 4.87 19.15 -66.17
N LYS A 19 5.28 18.18 -66.99
CA LYS A 19 4.76 16.81 -66.91
C LYS A 19 5.41 16.17 -65.69
N LEU A 20 4.62 15.92 -64.65
CA LEU A 20 5.07 15.11 -63.51
C LEU A 20 5.18 13.64 -63.96
N PRO A 21 6.26 12.93 -63.61
CA PRO A 21 6.37 11.50 -63.90
C PRO A 21 5.38 10.70 -63.07
N ASP A 22 4.80 9.65 -63.67
CA ASP A 22 3.91 8.72 -62.97
C ASP A 22 4.68 7.92 -61.92
N PHE A 23 4.47 8.25 -60.65
CA PHE A 23 5.01 7.47 -59.53
C PHE A 23 4.12 6.24 -59.28
N LYS A 24 4.59 5.06 -59.66
CA LYS A 24 4.03 3.79 -59.19
C LYS A 24 4.45 3.58 -57.74
N LEU A 25 3.59 3.96 -56.81
CA LEU A 25 3.79 3.75 -55.39
C LEU A 25 3.29 2.34 -55.02
N GLU A 26 4.19 1.36 -54.93
CA GLU A 26 3.86 0.11 -54.24
C GLU A 26 3.95 0.36 -52.73
N LEU A 27 2.82 0.25 -52.04
CA LEU A 27 2.77 0.42 -50.59
C LEU A 27 3.58 -0.69 -49.91
N PRO A 28 4.56 -0.37 -49.05
CA PRO A 28 5.32 -1.39 -48.36
C PRO A 28 4.40 -2.18 -47.43
N ILE A 29 4.38 -3.50 -47.60
CA ILE A 29 3.65 -4.40 -46.71
C ILE A 29 4.40 -4.45 -45.39
N PHE A 30 3.87 -3.76 -44.38
CA PHE A 30 4.40 -3.80 -43.02
C PHE A 30 4.19 -5.19 -42.41
N LYS A 31 5.28 -5.90 -42.15
CA LYS A 31 5.24 -7.08 -41.27
C LYS A 31 5.29 -6.59 -39.82
N PRO A 32 4.34 -6.98 -38.96
CA PRO A 32 4.37 -6.58 -37.56
C PRO A 32 5.62 -7.15 -36.88
N VAL A 33 6.41 -6.27 -36.27
CA VAL A 33 7.62 -6.63 -35.50
C VAL A 33 7.26 -7.41 -34.23
N PHE A 34 6.01 -7.29 -33.77
CA PHE A 34 5.52 -7.92 -32.55
C PHE A 34 4.60 -9.10 -32.86
N ASN A 35 5.04 -10.29 -32.44
CA ASN A 35 4.25 -11.50 -32.48
C ASN A 35 3.38 -11.57 -31.21
N PHE A 36 2.14 -11.09 -31.28
CA PHE A 36 1.18 -11.12 -30.15
C PHE A 36 0.73 -12.53 -29.75
N LYS A 37 1.30 -13.58 -30.35
CA LYS A 37 1.10 -14.99 -29.98
C LYS A 37 2.06 -15.49 -28.90
N LYS A 38 2.81 -14.62 -28.22
CA LYS A 38 3.47 -15.02 -26.98
C LYS A 38 2.39 -15.08 -25.90
N GLU A 39 2.05 -16.29 -25.44
CA GLU A 39 1.24 -16.45 -24.23
C GLU A 39 1.79 -15.51 -23.16
N ALA A 40 0.91 -14.71 -22.56
CA ALA A 40 1.28 -13.86 -21.45
C ALA A 40 1.96 -14.75 -20.40
N GLU A 41 3.26 -14.57 -20.19
CA GLU A 41 3.96 -15.16 -19.06
C GLU A 41 3.13 -14.83 -17.82
N ARG A 42 2.56 -15.87 -17.18
CA ARG A 42 1.85 -15.70 -15.92
C ARG A 42 2.83 -15.03 -14.97
N VAL A 43 2.65 -13.74 -14.74
CA VAL A 43 3.31 -13.02 -13.65
C VAL A 43 2.98 -13.84 -12.41
N LYS A 44 3.97 -14.56 -11.85
CA LYS A 44 3.79 -15.23 -10.57
C LYS A 44 3.26 -14.16 -9.62
N GLU A 45 2.04 -14.32 -9.13
CA GLU A 45 1.49 -13.42 -8.12
C GLU A 45 2.55 -13.30 -7.02
N LYS A 46 3.10 -12.09 -6.85
CA LYS A 46 4.03 -11.83 -5.77
C LYS A 46 3.34 -12.22 -4.48
N ASN A 47 3.92 -13.16 -3.74
CA ASN A 47 3.38 -13.56 -2.46
C ASN A 47 3.75 -12.47 -1.44
N ILE A 48 2.95 -11.40 -1.40
CA ILE A 48 3.15 -10.23 -0.53
C ILE A 48 3.36 -10.66 0.93
N SER A 49 2.68 -11.73 1.35
CA SER A 49 2.83 -12.29 2.70
C SER A 49 4.24 -12.85 2.96
N GLN A 50 4.84 -13.52 1.97
CA GLN A 50 6.20 -14.03 2.08
C GLN A 50 7.22 -12.88 2.09
N GLU A 51 7.07 -11.91 1.19
CA GLU A 51 7.94 -10.73 1.13
C GLU A 51 7.92 -9.94 2.46
N LEU A 52 6.73 -9.76 3.04
CA LEU A 52 6.58 -9.16 4.37
C LEU A 52 7.20 -10.01 5.48
N HIS A 53 7.04 -11.33 5.44
CA HIS A 53 7.65 -12.21 6.43
C HIS A 53 9.16 -12.15 6.37
N ASP A 54 9.75 -12.25 5.18
CA ASP A 54 11.20 -12.25 4.98
C ASP A 54 11.81 -10.92 5.46
N SER A 55 11.23 -9.79 5.04
CA SER A 55 11.71 -8.45 5.40
C SER A 55 11.63 -8.18 6.90
N TRP A 56 10.48 -8.42 7.54
CA TRP A 56 10.31 -8.15 8.96
C TRP A 56 11.01 -9.17 9.87
N SER A 57 11.24 -10.40 9.41
CA SER A 57 11.97 -11.41 10.20
C SER A 57 13.44 -11.02 10.43
N ASN A 58 14.01 -10.17 9.58
CA ASN A 58 15.35 -9.60 9.78
C ASN A 58 15.37 -8.57 10.93
N VAL A 59 14.25 -7.93 11.22
CA VAL A 59 14.11 -6.91 12.27
C VAL A 59 13.65 -7.52 13.59
N VAL A 60 12.65 -8.40 13.53
CA VAL A 60 12.06 -9.09 14.67
C VAL A 60 12.15 -10.59 14.43
N PRO A 61 13.16 -11.26 14.99
CA PRO A 61 13.28 -12.71 14.87
C PRO A 61 12.06 -13.43 15.44
N LYS A 62 11.74 -14.61 14.90
CA LYS A 62 10.63 -15.49 15.36
C LYS A 62 9.22 -15.00 15.01
N LEU A 63 9.08 -14.18 13.97
CA LEU A 63 7.79 -13.98 13.33
C LEU A 63 7.43 -15.21 12.48
N SER A 64 6.19 -15.66 12.58
CA SER A 64 5.71 -16.83 11.82
C SER A 64 5.19 -16.40 10.45
N GLN A 65 5.34 -17.25 9.43
CA GLN A 65 4.69 -17.03 8.13
C GLN A 65 3.16 -16.98 8.29
N LYS A 66 2.62 -17.75 9.25
CA LYS A 66 1.18 -17.78 9.57
C LYS A 66 0.66 -16.39 9.97
N PHE A 67 1.44 -15.64 10.77
CA PHE A 67 1.10 -14.28 11.16
C PHE A 67 0.93 -13.36 9.93
N PHE A 68 1.88 -13.37 9.00
CA PHE A 68 1.79 -12.53 7.79
C PHE A 68 0.73 -12.98 6.81
N ASN A 69 0.43 -14.28 6.74
CA ASN A 69 -0.69 -14.78 5.95
C ASN A 69 -2.02 -14.21 6.48
N GLU A 70 -2.21 -14.25 7.79
CA GLU A 70 -3.41 -13.70 8.42
C GLU A 70 -3.46 -12.17 8.33
N LEU A 71 -2.35 -11.47 8.54
CA LEU A 71 -2.25 -10.02 8.38
C LEU A 71 -2.58 -9.58 6.95
N THR A 72 -2.11 -10.33 5.95
CA THR A 72 -2.43 -10.08 4.54
C THR A 72 -3.91 -10.34 4.26
N ALA A 73 -4.50 -11.40 4.83
CA ALA A 73 -5.93 -11.66 4.70
C ALA A 73 -6.78 -10.56 5.37
N MET A 74 -6.39 -10.11 6.57
CA MET A 74 -6.97 -8.99 7.29
C MET A 74 -6.91 -7.70 6.47
N SER A 75 -5.80 -7.41 5.79
CA SER A 75 -5.67 -6.21 4.94
C SER A 75 -6.70 -6.18 3.81
N LYS A 76 -7.00 -7.34 3.22
CA LYS A 76 -8.01 -7.46 2.17
C LYS A 76 -9.41 -7.21 2.72
N ARG A 77 -9.73 -7.76 3.90
CA ARG A 77 -11.03 -7.56 4.57
C ARG A 77 -11.24 -6.10 5.01
N LEU A 78 -10.17 -5.41 5.42
CA LEU A 78 -10.20 -4.00 5.80
C LEU A 78 -10.02 -3.02 4.63
N ASN A 79 -9.83 -3.51 3.41
CA ASN A 79 -9.54 -2.71 2.22
C ASN A 79 -8.35 -1.74 2.41
N CYS A 80 -7.20 -2.27 2.85
CA CYS A 80 -5.98 -1.49 3.06
C CYS A 80 -4.72 -2.22 2.58
N ASN A 81 -3.56 -1.54 2.60
CA ASN A 81 -2.29 -2.16 2.23
C ASN A 81 -1.75 -2.99 3.42
N PRO A 82 -1.38 -4.27 3.24
CA PRO A 82 -0.79 -5.08 4.30
C PRO A 82 0.53 -4.51 4.86
N GLU A 83 1.33 -3.81 4.07
CA GLU A 83 2.53 -3.11 4.56
C GLU A 83 2.20 -2.02 5.58
N ASP A 84 1.07 -1.30 5.39
CA ASP A 84 0.62 -0.29 6.34
C ASP A 84 0.23 -0.93 7.68
N LEU A 85 -0.46 -2.09 7.64
CA LEU A 85 -0.81 -2.85 8.84
C LEU A 85 0.43 -3.40 9.56
N ALA A 86 1.40 -3.94 8.81
CA ALA A 86 2.64 -4.42 9.40
C ALA A 86 3.41 -3.27 10.07
N ALA A 87 3.56 -2.15 9.37
CA ALA A 87 4.25 -0.98 9.90
C ALA A 87 3.57 -0.40 11.14
N LEU A 88 2.22 -0.30 11.17
CA LEU A 88 1.52 0.23 12.34
C LEU A 88 1.62 -0.72 13.55
N MET A 89 1.53 -2.04 13.34
CA MET A 89 1.66 -3.02 14.43
C MET A 89 3.10 -3.05 14.97
N PHE A 90 4.09 -2.96 14.08
CA PHE A 90 5.48 -2.80 14.51
C PHE A 90 5.65 -1.52 15.34
N ARG A 91 4.99 -0.42 14.95
CA ARG A 91 5.12 0.84 15.66
C ARG A 91 4.52 0.83 17.07
N GLU A 92 3.39 0.16 17.22
CA GLU A 92 2.64 0.12 18.47
C GLU A 92 3.23 -0.92 19.43
N SER A 93 3.63 -2.09 18.95
CA SER A 93 4.07 -3.19 19.83
C SER A 93 5.36 -3.90 19.42
N ARG A 94 5.98 -3.53 18.29
CA ARG A 94 7.05 -4.33 17.66
C ARG A 94 6.63 -5.79 17.42
N PHE A 95 5.35 -6.01 17.11
CA PHE A 95 4.73 -7.34 16.98
C PHE A 95 4.74 -8.20 18.26
N ASP A 96 4.95 -7.59 19.43
CA ASP A 96 4.90 -8.26 20.71
C ASP A 96 3.44 -8.30 21.23
N PRO A 97 2.83 -9.49 21.40
CA PRO A 97 1.49 -9.60 21.96
C PRO A 97 1.42 -9.19 23.44
N LYS A 98 2.56 -9.09 24.13
CA LYS A 98 2.66 -8.67 25.54
C LYS A 98 3.10 -7.21 25.70
N ALA A 99 3.25 -6.47 24.61
CA ALA A 99 3.64 -5.06 24.67
C ALA A 99 2.69 -4.27 25.57
N ASN A 100 3.28 -3.45 26.46
CA ASN A 100 2.57 -2.63 27.42
C ASN A 100 3.00 -1.17 27.26
N GLY A 101 2.04 -0.31 26.93
CA GLY A 101 2.17 1.14 26.81
C GLY A 101 1.46 1.92 27.92
N GLY A 102 1.45 1.39 29.14
CA GLY A 102 0.74 1.92 30.31
C GLY A 102 -0.54 1.12 30.58
N ASN A 103 -1.68 1.66 30.13
CA ASN A 103 -2.97 0.97 30.22
C ASN A 103 -3.39 0.30 28.90
N TYR A 104 -2.45 0.23 27.94
CA TYR A 104 -2.68 -0.23 26.58
C TYR A 104 -1.82 -1.46 26.29
N TYR A 105 -2.41 -2.46 25.65
CA TYR A 105 -1.78 -3.77 25.49
C TYR A 105 -1.93 -4.38 24.10
N GLY A 106 -1.04 -5.33 23.80
CA GLY A 106 -1.11 -6.15 22.60
C GLY A 106 -0.68 -5.45 21.31
N LEU A 107 -0.97 -6.09 20.18
CA LEU A 107 -0.44 -5.71 18.87
C LEU A 107 -0.73 -4.28 18.42
N ILE A 108 -1.88 -3.74 18.81
CA ILE A 108 -2.32 -2.38 18.45
C ILE A 108 -2.57 -1.49 19.67
N GLN A 109 -2.10 -1.91 20.86
CA GLN A 109 -2.15 -1.13 22.10
C GLN A 109 -3.59 -0.71 22.48
N MET A 110 -4.47 -1.68 22.73
CA MET A 110 -5.85 -1.44 23.21
C MET A 110 -5.93 -1.42 24.74
N ASP A 111 -6.81 -0.59 25.28
CA ASP A 111 -7.26 -0.68 26.67
C ASP A 111 -8.50 -1.59 26.79
N GLU A 112 -8.95 -1.82 28.02
CA GLU A 112 -10.09 -2.72 28.30
C GLU A 112 -11.39 -2.23 27.67
N ALA A 113 -11.63 -0.92 27.68
CA ALA A 113 -12.80 -0.33 27.05
C ALA A 113 -12.80 -0.54 25.53
N SER A 114 -11.64 -0.37 24.89
CA SER A 114 -11.46 -0.59 23.45
C SER A 114 -11.62 -2.06 23.06
N LEU A 115 -11.07 -2.99 23.86
CA LEU A 115 -11.24 -4.42 23.66
C LEU A 115 -12.71 -4.83 23.76
N ASN A 116 -13.41 -4.35 24.80
CA ASN A 116 -14.84 -4.63 24.99
C ASN A 116 -15.69 -4.06 23.85
N ALA A 117 -15.42 -2.84 23.41
CA ALA A 117 -16.13 -2.22 22.29
C ALA A 117 -15.93 -3.00 20.98
N ALA A 118 -14.70 -3.45 20.71
CA ALA A 118 -14.38 -4.27 19.55
C ALA A 118 -15.17 -5.59 19.54
N VAL A 119 -15.17 -6.30 20.67
CA VAL A 119 -15.86 -7.58 20.82
C VAL A 119 -17.37 -7.42 20.68
N GLN A 120 -17.96 -6.45 21.38
CA GLN A 120 -19.40 -6.18 21.30
C GLN A 120 -19.83 -5.83 19.86
N HIS A 121 -19.03 -5.02 19.17
CA HIS A 121 -19.28 -4.68 17.78
C HIS A 121 -19.21 -5.90 16.85
N ASP A 122 -18.19 -6.75 16.99
CA ASP A 122 -18.03 -7.96 16.18
C ASP A 122 -19.19 -8.95 16.41
N PHE A 123 -19.61 -9.16 17.65
CA PHE A 123 -20.80 -9.98 17.95
C PHE A 123 -22.09 -9.42 17.35
N LYS A 124 -22.24 -8.09 17.33
CA LYS A 124 -23.40 -7.44 16.71
C LYS A 124 -23.43 -7.62 15.18
N THR A 125 -22.27 -7.67 14.55
CA THR A 125 -22.14 -7.71 13.09
C THR A 125 -22.07 -9.13 12.53
N GLU A 126 -21.34 -10.03 13.18
CA GLU A 126 -21.10 -11.41 12.73
C GLU A 126 -22.07 -12.43 13.39
N GLY A 127 -22.71 -12.09 14.51
CA GLY A 127 -23.65 -12.96 15.21
C GLY A 127 -23.03 -14.30 15.61
N GLU A 128 -23.64 -15.39 15.17
CA GLU A 128 -23.17 -16.77 15.41
C GLU A 128 -21.83 -17.08 14.73
N ASN A 129 -21.42 -16.30 13.73
CA ASN A 129 -20.13 -16.47 13.05
C ASN A 129 -18.97 -15.74 13.74
N CYS A 130 -19.25 -15.00 14.82
CA CYS A 130 -18.23 -14.30 15.59
C CYS A 130 -17.20 -15.28 16.15
N LYS A 131 -15.91 -15.03 15.87
CA LYS A 131 -14.80 -15.90 16.27
C LYS A 131 -14.10 -15.42 17.54
N LEU A 132 -14.58 -14.34 18.13
CA LEU A 132 -14.01 -13.75 19.34
C LEU A 132 -14.63 -14.37 20.59
N ASP A 133 -13.86 -14.39 21.67
CA ASP A 133 -14.41 -14.75 22.97
C ASP A 133 -15.22 -13.59 23.54
N LYS A 134 -16.52 -13.79 23.75
CA LYS A 134 -17.44 -12.79 24.31
C LYS A 134 -17.03 -12.32 25.71
N ASN A 135 -16.38 -13.19 26.47
CA ASN A 135 -15.97 -12.95 27.85
C ASN A 135 -14.46 -12.74 27.96
N ILE A 136 -13.79 -12.33 26.87
CA ILE A 136 -12.36 -12.03 26.90
C ILE A 136 -12.08 -10.98 27.97
N THR A 137 -11.07 -11.24 28.80
CA THR A 137 -10.53 -10.26 29.76
C THR A 137 -9.22 -9.71 29.21
N MET A 138 -8.79 -8.55 29.70
CA MET A 138 -7.47 -8.01 29.31
C MET A 138 -6.34 -8.99 29.67
N GLU A 139 -6.41 -9.61 30.85
CA GLU A 139 -5.46 -10.65 31.28
C GLU A 139 -5.40 -11.83 30.30
N LYS A 140 -6.56 -12.31 29.84
CA LYS A 140 -6.62 -13.39 28.85
C LYS A 140 -6.08 -12.92 27.50
N TYR A 141 -6.44 -11.71 27.07
CA TYR A 141 -6.01 -11.11 25.81
C TYR A 141 -4.49 -11.00 25.69
N ILE A 142 -3.79 -10.48 26.71
CA ILE A 142 -2.33 -10.31 26.67
C ILE A 142 -1.56 -11.64 26.65
N ASN A 143 -2.20 -12.73 27.05
CA ASN A 143 -1.62 -14.07 27.02
C ASN A 143 -1.94 -14.83 25.72
N LEU A 144 -2.75 -14.27 24.83
CA LEU A 144 -2.98 -14.84 23.51
C LEU A 144 -1.70 -14.76 22.65
N PRO A 145 -1.46 -15.74 21.76
CA PRO A 145 -0.44 -15.62 20.74
C PRO A 145 -0.78 -14.48 19.77
N ARG A 146 0.23 -13.90 19.12
CA ARG A 146 0.07 -12.76 18.21
C ARG A 146 -0.94 -13.04 17.09
N GLU A 147 -0.97 -14.26 16.56
CA GLU A 147 -1.87 -14.67 15.48
C GLU A 147 -3.33 -14.62 15.93
N GLU A 148 -3.61 -14.89 17.20
CA GLU A 148 -4.96 -14.80 17.76
C GLU A 148 -5.33 -13.36 18.12
N GLN A 149 -4.37 -12.53 18.56
CA GLN A 149 -4.62 -11.10 18.78
C GLN A 149 -4.99 -10.33 17.50
N LEU A 150 -4.60 -10.81 16.30
CA LEU A 150 -4.98 -10.20 15.03
C LEU A 150 -6.50 -10.12 14.85
N LYS A 151 -7.26 -11.11 15.32
CA LYS A 151 -8.73 -11.13 15.21
C LYS A 151 -9.36 -9.97 16.00
N TYR A 152 -8.85 -9.71 17.19
CA TYR A 152 -9.29 -8.59 18.03
C TYR A 152 -8.85 -7.24 17.45
N ALA A 153 -7.63 -7.17 16.89
CA ALA A 153 -7.16 -5.96 16.21
C ALA A 153 -8.02 -5.63 14.98
N GLU A 154 -8.41 -6.64 14.21
CA GLU A 154 -9.35 -6.50 13.09
C GLU A 154 -10.72 -6.01 13.56
N ALA A 155 -11.30 -6.64 14.58
CA ALA A 155 -12.59 -6.23 15.12
C ALA A 155 -12.58 -4.79 15.62
N TYR A 156 -11.51 -4.35 16.28
CA TYR A 156 -11.37 -2.96 16.71
C TYR A 156 -11.29 -1.99 15.53
N LEU A 157 -10.52 -2.33 14.49
CA LEU A 157 -10.45 -1.51 13.30
C LEU A 157 -11.80 -1.46 12.56
N LYS A 158 -12.51 -2.59 12.41
CA LYS A 158 -13.87 -2.62 11.85
C LYS A 158 -14.82 -1.70 12.63
N PHE A 159 -14.83 -1.83 13.97
CA PHE A 159 -15.60 -0.95 14.85
C PHE A 159 -15.32 0.53 14.57
N ARG A 160 -14.04 0.93 14.51
CA ARG A 160 -13.67 2.33 14.24
C ARG A 160 -14.00 2.79 12.82
N ILE A 161 -13.91 1.90 11.84
CA ILE A 161 -14.26 2.17 10.45
C ILE A 161 -15.76 2.46 10.35
N ASP A 162 -16.59 1.63 10.98
CA ASP A 162 -18.04 1.76 10.96
C ASP A 162 -18.48 3.00 11.77
N GLU A 163 -17.90 3.23 12.96
CA GLU A 163 -18.11 4.43 13.79
C GLU A 163 -17.82 5.74 13.01
N LYS A 164 -16.85 5.72 12.09
CA LYS A 164 -16.45 6.88 11.30
C LYS A 164 -17.03 6.91 9.90
N HIS A 165 -17.96 6.01 9.57
CA HIS A 165 -18.59 5.91 8.24
C HIS A 165 -17.55 5.81 7.11
N LEU A 166 -16.55 4.96 7.33
CA LEU A 166 -15.46 4.67 6.39
C LEU A 166 -15.60 3.30 5.72
N THR A 167 -16.68 2.57 6.00
CA THR A 167 -16.95 1.24 5.44
C THR A 167 -16.83 1.26 3.91
N GLY A 168 -16.12 0.28 3.35
CA GLY A 168 -15.86 0.16 1.91
C GLY A 168 -14.79 1.10 1.34
N LYS A 169 -14.34 2.11 2.08
CA LYS A 169 -13.26 3.01 1.60
C LYS A 169 -11.90 2.31 1.68
N LYS A 170 -11.05 2.57 0.70
CA LYS A 170 -9.64 2.16 0.77
C LYS A 170 -8.89 3.06 1.74
N LEU A 171 -8.39 2.51 2.83
CA LEU A 171 -7.74 3.28 3.90
C LEU A 171 -6.22 3.25 3.75
N SER A 172 -5.61 4.42 3.92
CA SER A 172 -4.16 4.59 4.03
C SER A 172 -3.66 4.22 5.43
N GLY A 173 -2.36 3.89 5.57
CA GLY A 173 -1.74 3.66 6.88
C GLY A 173 -1.91 4.82 7.87
N GLY A 174 -1.89 6.06 7.38
CA GLY A 174 -2.16 7.26 8.16
C GLY A 174 -3.58 7.28 8.73
N GLN A 175 -4.57 6.88 7.94
CA GLN A 175 -5.96 6.77 8.39
C GLN A 175 -6.13 5.63 9.39
N LEU A 176 -5.62 4.43 9.07
CA LEU A 176 -5.68 3.27 9.96
C LEU A 176 -5.10 3.59 11.34
N TRP A 177 -3.89 4.17 11.35
CA TRP A 177 -3.24 4.47 12.62
C TRP A 177 -3.88 5.65 13.35
N THR A 178 -4.51 6.58 12.63
CA THR A 178 -5.34 7.63 13.24
C THR A 178 -6.57 7.04 13.94
N LEU A 179 -7.23 6.02 13.38
CA LEU A 179 -8.35 5.32 14.02
C LEU A 179 -7.96 4.66 15.35
N ILE A 180 -6.69 4.25 15.50
CA ILE A 180 -6.17 3.71 16.76
C ILE A 180 -5.83 4.84 17.74
N LYS A 181 -4.99 5.80 17.33
CA LYS A 181 -4.45 6.81 18.25
C LYS A 181 -5.41 7.92 18.62
N ARG A 182 -6.18 8.41 17.64
CA ARG A 182 -7.03 9.59 17.79
C ARG A 182 -8.16 9.58 16.75
N PRO A 183 -9.18 8.71 16.93
CA PRO A 183 -10.28 8.58 15.97
C PRO A 183 -10.97 9.91 15.62
N ALA A 184 -11.06 10.83 16.58
CA ALA A 184 -11.65 12.17 16.37
C ALA A 184 -10.91 13.01 15.31
N SER A 185 -9.64 12.72 15.03
CA SER A 185 -8.82 13.44 14.06
C SER A 185 -8.84 12.84 12.65
N ILE A 186 -9.70 11.86 12.38
CA ILE A 186 -9.73 11.15 11.08
C ILE A 186 -10.01 12.08 9.90
N ASN A 187 -10.76 13.15 10.13
CA ASN A 187 -11.09 14.17 9.12
C ASN A 187 -10.09 15.34 9.12
N ASN A 188 -9.03 15.30 9.93
CA ASN A 188 -7.99 16.33 9.93
C ASN A 188 -6.85 15.92 8.99
N PRO A 189 -6.76 16.50 7.76
CA PRO A 189 -5.79 16.07 6.76
C PRO A 189 -4.35 16.32 7.18
N LYS A 190 -4.07 17.40 7.93
CA LYS A 190 -2.72 17.69 8.44
C LYS A 190 -2.27 16.61 9.43
N PHE A 191 -3.17 16.20 10.31
CA PHE A 191 -2.88 15.13 11.27
C PHE A 191 -2.67 13.79 10.57
N VAL A 192 -3.61 13.38 9.70
CA VAL A 192 -3.52 12.12 8.96
C VAL A 192 -2.24 12.06 8.12
N LYS A 193 -1.87 13.15 7.43
CA LYS A 193 -0.61 13.23 6.66
C LYS A 193 0.62 13.05 7.54
N LYS A 194 0.66 13.67 8.73
CA LYS A 194 1.75 13.50 9.70
C LYS A 194 1.86 12.04 10.17
N ILE A 195 0.73 11.37 10.37
CA ILE A 195 0.71 9.95 10.75
C ILE A 195 1.16 9.06 9.58
N GLN A 196 0.73 9.35 8.35
CA GLN A 196 1.18 8.63 7.15
C GLN A 196 2.70 8.71 6.98
N GLN A 197 3.30 9.89 7.09
CA GLN A 197 4.75 10.06 6.97
C GLN A 197 5.54 9.19 7.96
N LYS A 198 4.99 9.00 9.17
CA LYS A 198 5.59 8.11 10.16
C LYS A 198 5.45 6.65 9.76
N ILE A 199 4.30 6.23 9.23
CA ILE A 199 4.11 4.87 8.69
C ILE A 199 5.10 4.61 7.56
N ASP A 200 5.22 5.53 6.60
CA ASP A 200 6.15 5.40 5.49
C ASP A 200 7.59 5.24 6.00
N SER A 201 8.00 6.07 6.96
CA SER A 201 9.34 5.96 7.58
C SER A 201 9.60 4.62 8.28
N ILE A 202 8.54 3.95 8.75
CA ILE A 202 8.63 2.67 9.47
C ILE A 202 8.74 1.50 8.48
N LYS A 203 8.11 1.59 7.32
CA LYS A 203 8.27 0.60 6.23
C LYS A 203 9.71 0.52 5.74
N GLU A 204 10.46 1.61 5.85
CA GLU A 204 11.89 1.65 5.51
C GLU A 204 12.79 0.94 6.54
N ILE A 205 12.27 0.51 7.70
CA ILE A 205 13.08 -0.13 8.74
C ILE A 205 13.67 -1.46 8.24
N PRO A 206 12.86 -2.44 7.79
CA PRO A 206 13.38 -3.70 7.22
C PRO A 206 14.47 -3.51 6.16
N LEU A 207 14.30 -2.54 5.26
CA LEU A 207 15.23 -2.26 4.16
C LEU A 207 16.64 -1.89 4.66
N LYS A 208 16.75 -1.26 5.85
CA LYS A 208 18.05 -0.95 6.48
C LYS A 208 18.78 -2.20 6.99
N TYR A 209 18.05 -3.26 7.30
CA TYR A 209 18.60 -4.53 7.79
C TYR A 209 18.96 -5.49 6.64
N GLU A 210 18.46 -5.25 5.43
CA GLU A 210 18.81 -6.04 4.23
C GLU A 210 20.22 -5.74 3.70
N THR A 211 20.80 -4.59 4.05
CA THR A 211 22.17 -4.25 3.63
C THR A 211 23.21 -4.74 4.66
N PRO A 212 24.28 -5.46 4.25
CA PRO A 212 25.31 -5.99 5.15
C PRO A 212 26.16 -4.92 5.88
N PHE A 213 25.87 -3.64 5.65
CA PHE A 213 26.55 -2.48 6.26
C PHE A 213 25.57 -1.62 7.07
N SER A 214 24.61 -2.21 7.78
CA SER A 214 23.87 -1.46 8.81
C SER A 214 24.88 -1.02 9.89
N ILE A 215 25.39 0.20 9.75
CA ILE A 215 26.39 0.82 10.63
C ILE A 215 25.85 0.72 12.06
N ARG A 216 26.49 -0.14 12.87
CA ARG A 216 26.39 -0.05 14.32
C ARG A 216 26.83 1.38 14.67
N ARG A 217 25.90 2.23 15.10
CA ARG A 217 26.32 3.38 15.90
C ARG A 217 26.83 2.79 17.20
N VAL A 218 28.15 2.77 17.31
CA VAL A 218 28.85 2.57 18.57
C VAL A 218 28.58 3.86 19.34
N ASP A 219 27.82 3.74 20.43
CA ASP A 219 27.74 4.79 21.45
C ASP A 219 29.06 4.82 22.25
#